data_AF-A0A7Y2NKV2-F1
#
_entry.id   AF-A0A7Y2NKV2-F1
#
_cell.length_a   1.000
_cell.length_b   1.000
_cell.length_c   1.000
_cell.angle_alpha   90.00
_cell.angle_beta   90.00
_cell.angle_gamma   90.00
#
_symmetry.space_group_name_H-M   'P 1'
#
loop_
_entity.id
_entity.type
_entity.pdbx_description
1 polymer ?
#
loop_
_entity_poly.entity_id
_entity_poly.type
_entity_poly.pdbx_seq_one_letter_code
_entity_poly.pdbx_strand_id
1 'polypeptide(L)'
;MSIREFLKECNDRDVFKRVSIYIVSSWVVLQVLVAIWSPLGIPEISVTYLILILLIGFPFYLYFFWKAKSHLILTDPDDMEEEEEVLKVKRKQFKTMYFRSLGFISVLSIASVGWIINNNFIGSNFIPQISTDKIAVLNFDNDTGDKDLDIVGKMAADWLIHGITENHSGEVISSEVIDNYSNLLTAQIGPTAENAFTSFFKTDKVVRGAYFLREDKL
;
A
#
# COMPACT_ATOMS: atom_id res chain seq x y z
N MET A 1 -31.93 30.82 4.92
CA MET A 1 -32.38 29.57 5.54
C MET A 1 -31.49 29.26 6.74
N SER A 2 -32.09 29.03 7.90
CA SER A 2 -31.36 28.54 9.09
C SER A 2 -31.02 27.06 8.95
N ILE A 3 -30.03 26.54 9.69
CA ILE A 3 -29.65 25.12 9.64
C ILE A 3 -30.84 24.21 9.99
N ARG A 4 -31.69 24.61 10.94
CA ARG A 4 -32.88 23.85 11.35
C ARG A 4 -33.91 23.74 10.23
N GLU A 5 -34.17 24.83 9.52
CA GLU A 5 -35.04 24.82 8.35
C GLU A 5 -34.48 23.91 7.26
N PHE A 6 -33.17 23.96 7.00
CA PHE A 6 -32.52 23.09 6.03
C PHE A 6 -32.62 21.61 6.39
N LEU A 7 -32.40 21.25 7.66
CA LEU A 7 -32.56 19.87 8.13
C LEU A 7 -34.02 19.40 7.98
N LYS A 8 -35.00 20.25 8.28
CA LYS A 8 -36.41 19.96 8.07
C LYS A 8 -36.71 19.72 6.58
N GLU A 9 -36.22 20.59 5.71
CA GLU A 9 -36.36 20.46 4.26
C GLU A 9 -35.66 19.20 3.70
N CYS A 10 -34.53 18.79 4.27
CA CYS A 10 -33.87 17.52 3.95
C CYS A 10 -34.72 16.31 4.35
N ASN A 11 -35.37 16.37 5.51
CA ASN A 11 -36.30 15.32 5.96
C ASN A 11 -37.54 15.25 5.06
N ASP A 12 -38.18 16.39 4.80
CA ASP A 12 -39.38 16.49 3.97
C ASP A 12 -39.11 16.08 2.52
N ARG A 13 -37.86 16.16 2.07
CA ARG A 13 -37.43 15.71 0.75
C ARG A 13 -36.85 14.29 0.71
N ASP A 14 -37.06 13.47 1.75
CA ASP A 14 -36.57 12.08 1.87
C ASP A 14 -35.05 11.93 1.74
N VAL A 15 -34.27 13.00 1.95
CA VAL A 15 -32.81 12.95 1.84
C VAL A 15 -32.25 12.00 2.92
N PHE A 16 -32.73 12.12 4.16
CA PHE A 16 -32.28 11.25 5.26
C PHE A 16 -32.67 9.79 5.06
N LYS A 17 -33.87 9.53 4.53
CA LYS A 17 -34.31 8.17 4.21
C LYS A 17 -33.33 7.48 3.26
N ARG A 18 -32.86 8.20 2.23
CA ARG A 18 -31.94 7.66 1.23
C ARG A 18 -30.51 7.54 1.73
N VAL A 19 -30.03 8.51 2.51
CA VAL A 19 -28.76 8.40 3.22
C VAL A 19 -28.75 7.16 4.11
N SER A 20 -29.83 6.93 4.87
CA SER A 20 -29.96 5.75 5.72
C SER A 20 -29.97 4.45 4.91
N ILE A 21 -30.71 4.38 3.81
CA ILE A 21 -30.71 3.20 2.93
C ILE A 21 -29.30 2.92 2.40
N TYR A 22 -28.59 3.95 1.96
CA TYR A 22 -27.22 3.81 1.47
C TYR A 22 -26.31 3.25 2.57
N ILE A 23 -26.29 3.87 3.75
CA ILE A 23 -25.45 3.43 4.88
C ILE A 23 -25.73 1.97 5.27
N VAL A 24 -27.00 1.60 5.40
CA VAL A 24 -27.38 0.23 5.76
C VAL A 24 -26.97 -0.76 4.67
N SER A 25 -27.21 -0.44 3.40
CA SER A 25 -26.82 -1.31 2.28
C SER A 25 -25.30 -1.48 2.17
N SER A 26 -24.55 -0.39 2.28
CA SER A 26 -23.09 -0.38 2.32
C SER A 26 -22.54 -1.23 3.46
N TRP A 27 -23.13 -1.11 4.66
CA TRP A 27 -22.75 -1.92 5.81
C TRP A 27 -23.00 -3.41 5.58
N VAL A 28 -24.15 -3.80 5.02
CA VAL A 28 -24.45 -5.20 4.71
C VAL A 28 -23.46 -5.76 3.69
N VAL A 29 -23.15 -5.02 2.62
CA VAL A 29 -22.15 -5.46 1.62
C VAL A 29 -20.77 -5.62 2.24
N LEU A 30 -20.37 -4.72 3.14
CA LEU A 30 -19.11 -4.86 3.90
C LEU A 30 -19.10 -6.12 4.76
N GLN A 31 -20.17 -6.38 5.51
CA GLN A 31 -20.29 -7.58 6.36
C GLN A 31 -20.18 -8.86 5.54
N VAL A 32 -20.84 -8.92 4.38
CA VAL A 32 -20.74 -10.08 3.49
C VAL A 32 -19.30 -10.30 3.04
N LEU A 33 -18.59 -9.25 2.58
CA LEU A 33 -17.19 -9.40 2.17
C LEU A 33 -16.30 -9.83 3.34
N VAL A 34 -16.48 -9.22 4.52
CA VAL A 34 -15.71 -9.56 5.75
C VAL A 34 -15.97 -10.98 6.24
N ALA A 35 -17.15 -11.55 5.96
CA ALA A 35 -17.44 -12.94 6.30
C ALA A 35 -16.79 -13.94 5.34
N ILE A 36 -16.67 -13.59 4.05
CA ILE A 36 -16.26 -14.54 3.00
C ILE A 36 -14.80 -14.40 2.56
N TRP A 37 -14.12 -13.28 2.83
CA TRP A 37 -12.75 -13.06 2.31
C TRP A 37 -11.76 -14.14 2.78
N SER A 38 -11.82 -14.51 4.07
CA SER A 38 -10.95 -15.53 4.65
C SER A 38 -11.19 -16.93 4.04
N PRO A 39 -12.42 -17.48 4.00
CA PRO A 39 -12.66 -18.80 3.40
C PRO A 39 -12.44 -18.85 1.88
N LEU A 40 -12.56 -17.72 1.16
CA LEU A 40 -12.28 -17.65 -0.28
C LEU A 40 -10.80 -17.41 -0.60
N GLY A 41 -9.94 -17.19 0.39
CA GLY A 41 -8.53 -16.86 0.18
C GLY A 41 -8.31 -15.52 -0.52
N ILE A 42 -9.26 -14.58 -0.39
CA ILE A 42 -9.16 -13.25 -0.97
C ILE A 42 -8.22 -12.40 -0.11
N PRO A 43 -7.29 -11.62 -0.69
CA PRO A 43 -6.43 -10.72 0.05
C PRO A 43 -7.18 -9.75 0.97
N GLU A 44 -6.65 -9.47 2.17
CA GLU A 44 -7.24 -8.52 3.14
C GLU A 44 -7.45 -7.11 2.57
N ILE A 45 -6.59 -6.70 1.63
CA ILE A 45 -6.67 -5.41 0.93
C ILE A 45 -8.01 -5.23 0.17
N SER A 46 -8.70 -6.31 -0.16
CA SER A 46 -9.99 -6.26 -0.85
C SER A 46 -11.07 -5.56 -0.01
N VAL A 47 -11.01 -5.68 1.32
CA VAL A 47 -11.92 -4.94 2.22
C VAL A 47 -11.66 -3.44 2.11
N THR A 48 -10.39 -3.02 2.06
CA THR A 48 -10.02 -1.62 1.86
C THR A 48 -10.52 -1.09 0.51
N TYR A 49 -10.35 -1.84 -0.58
CA TYR A 49 -10.89 -1.46 -1.89
C TYR A 49 -12.40 -1.29 -1.87
N LEU A 50 -13.13 -2.18 -1.20
CA LEU A 50 -14.57 -2.05 -1.06
C LEU A 50 -14.93 -0.76 -0.30
N ILE A 51 -14.26 -0.46 0.81
CA ILE A 51 -14.47 0.78 1.56
C ILE A 51 -14.23 2.00 0.67
N LEU A 52 -13.15 2.03 -0.12
CA LEU A 52 -12.86 3.14 -1.04
C LEU A 52 -13.97 3.34 -2.08
N ILE A 53 -14.47 2.24 -2.67
CA ILE A 53 -15.57 2.27 -3.65
C ILE A 53 -16.84 2.82 -3.01
N LEU A 54 -17.18 2.39 -1.79
CA LEU A 54 -18.35 2.89 -1.05
C LEU A 54 -18.21 4.37 -0.70
N LEU A 55 -17.03 4.79 -0.27
CA LEU A 55 -16.76 6.15 0.17
C LEU A 55 -16.83 7.14 -1.01
N ILE A 56 -16.29 6.74 -2.17
CA ILE A 56 -16.43 7.49 -3.42
C ILE A 56 -17.88 7.41 -3.91
N GLY A 57 -18.53 6.26 -3.83
CA GLY A 57 -19.90 6.04 -4.29
C GLY A 57 -20.94 6.89 -3.56
N PHE A 58 -20.69 7.28 -2.31
CA PHE A 58 -21.62 8.06 -1.50
C PHE A 58 -21.94 9.47 -2.07
N PRO A 59 -20.97 10.35 -2.37
CA PRO A 59 -21.27 11.64 -3.01
C PRO A 59 -21.89 11.47 -4.40
N PHE A 60 -21.49 10.45 -5.17
CA PHE A 60 -22.13 10.14 -6.46
C PHE A 60 -23.60 9.73 -6.30
N TYR A 61 -23.92 8.91 -5.29
CA TYR A 61 -25.28 8.49 -4.99
C TYR A 61 -26.18 9.69 -4.66
N LEU A 62 -25.71 10.61 -3.80
CA LEU A 62 -26.44 11.82 -3.44
C LEU A 62 -26.61 12.78 -4.63
N TYR A 63 -25.61 12.87 -5.50
CA TYR A 63 -25.71 13.64 -6.74
C TYR A 63 -26.74 13.05 -7.70
N PHE A 64 -26.70 11.74 -7.94
CA PHE A 64 -27.63 11.06 -8.84
C PHE A 64 -29.06 11.11 -8.30
N PHE A 65 -29.24 10.97 -6.99
CA PHE A 65 -30.54 11.15 -6.35
C PHE A 65 -31.09 12.55 -6.60
N TRP A 66 -30.29 13.60 -6.38
CA TRP A 66 -30.73 14.96 -6.62
C TRP A 66 -31.11 15.18 -8.09
N LYS A 67 -30.31 14.66 -9.04
CA LYS A 67 -30.62 14.71 -10.47
C LYS A 67 -31.94 14.00 -10.79
N ALA A 68 -32.14 12.78 -10.27
CA ALA A 68 -33.37 12.02 -10.46
C ALA A 68 -34.59 12.73 -9.87
N LYS A 69 -34.48 13.33 -8.68
CA LYS A 69 -35.58 14.08 -8.06
C LYS A 69 -35.83 15.41 -8.79
N SER A 70 -34.81 16.09 -9.28
CA SER A 70 -34.98 17.31 -10.11
C SER A 70 -35.74 17.04 -11.41
N HIS A 71 -35.64 15.81 -11.93
CA HIS A 71 -36.40 15.35 -13.09
C HIS A 71 -37.85 14.95 -12.72
N LEU A 72 -38.08 14.39 -11.53
CA LEU A 72 -39.41 13.97 -11.06
C LEU A 72 -40.29 15.12 -10.55
N ILE A 73 -39.70 16.25 -10.11
CA ILE A 73 -40.45 17.45 -9.67
C ILE A 73 -41.15 18.19 -10.84
N LEU A 74 -40.91 17.78 -12.10
CA LEU A 74 -41.66 18.30 -13.25
C LEU A 74 -43.06 17.67 -13.42
N THR A 75 -43.44 16.72 -12.58
CA THR A 75 -44.69 15.95 -12.71
C THR A 75 -45.51 15.97 -11.42
N ASP A 76 -45.71 17.16 -10.84
CA ASP A 76 -46.78 17.39 -9.87
C ASP A 76 -47.59 18.61 -10.34
N PRO A 77 -48.73 18.40 -11.03
CA PRO A 77 -49.52 19.48 -11.62
C PRO A 77 -50.60 20.02 -10.68
N ASP A 78 -50.52 19.81 -9.36
CA ASP A 78 -51.68 20.01 -8.46
C ASP A 78 -51.65 21.27 -7.58
N ASP A 79 -50.62 22.11 -7.63
CA ASP A 79 -50.60 23.37 -6.87
C ASP A 79 -50.69 24.59 -7.81
N MET A 80 -51.90 24.86 -8.28
CA MET A 80 -52.25 26.10 -8.98
C MET A 80 -52.17 27.31 -8.03
N GLU A 81 -51.47 28.34 -8.51
CA GLU A 81 -51.80 29.77 -8.36
C GLU A 81 -51.97 30.32 -6.93
N GLU A 82 -50.87 30.70 -6.26
CA GLU A 82 -50.73 32.01 -5.56
C GLU A 82 -49.36 32.32 -4.89
N GLU A 83 -48.38 31.40 -4.82
CA GLU A 83 -47.05 31.69 -4.20
C GLU A 83 -45.84 31.31 -5.07
N GLU A 84 -45.93 31.47 -6.39
CA GLU A 84 -44.90 31.02 -7.32
C GLU A 84 -43.50 31.65 -7.06
N GLU A 85 -43.45 32.94 -6.68
CA GLU A 85 -42.19 33.63 -6.39
C GLU A 85 -41.55 33.19 -5.06
N VAL A 86 -42.36 33.02 -4.00
CA VAL A 86 -41.88 32.61 -2.67
C VAL A 86 -41.36 31.17 -2.71
N LEU A 87 -42.06 30.28 -3.43
CA LEU A 87 -41.62 28.90 -3.70
C LEU A 87 -40.34 28.84 -4.55
N LYS A 88 -40.21 29.70 -5.57
CA LYS A 88 -38.98 29.80 -6.39
C LYS A 88 -37.78 30.24 -5.55
N VAL A 89 -37.96 31.22 -4.65
CA VAL A 89 -36.91 31.68 -3.74
C VAL A 89 -36.52 30.60 -2.74
N LYS A 90 -37.48 29.91 -2.08
CA LYS A 90 -37.19 28.78 -1.17
C LYS A 90 -36.47 27.63 -1.88
N ARG A 91 -36.89 27.27 -3.10
CA ARG A 91 -36.26 26.22 -3.93
C ARG A 91 -34.82 26.58 -4.30
N LYS A 92 -34.56 27.83 -4.70
CA LYS A 92 -33.21 28.32 -5.01
C LYS A 92 -32.32 28.33 -3.77
N GLN A 93 -32.85 28.73 -2.62
CA GLN A 93 -32.11 28.71 -1.34
C GLN A 93 -31.76 27.28 -0.90
N PHE A 94 -32.71 26.34 -0.98
CA PHE A 94 -32.45 24.94 -0.67
C PHE A 94 -31.42 24.32 -1.62
N LYS A 95 -31.53 24.58 -2.94
CA LYS A 95 -30.56 24.10 -3.94
C LYS A 95 -29.14 24.54 -3.58
N THR A 96 -28.93 25.83 -3.28
CA THR A 96 -27.61 26.36 -2.93
C THR A 96 -27.07 25.71 -1.66
N MET A 97 -27.90 25.49 -0.63
CA MET A 97 -27.47 24.89 0.63
C MET A 97 -27.22 23.37 0.49
N TYR A 98 -28.02 22.68 -0.30
CA TYR A 98 -27.82 21.26 -0.64
C TYR A 98 -26.50 21.04 -1.37
N PHE A 99 -26.19 21.85 -2.39
CA PHE A 99 -24.91 21.76 -3.09
C PHE A 99 -23.72 22.14 -2.22
N ARG A 100 -23.86 23.09 -1.27
CA ARG A 100 -22.82 23.37 -0.28
C ARG A 100 -22.58 22.17 0.64
N SER A 101 -23.65 21.52 1.10
CA SER A 101 -23.56 20.32 1.94
C SER A 101 -22.95 19.13 1.17
N LEU A 102 -23.35 18.94 -0.09
CA LEU A 102 -22.78 17.92 -0.98
C LEU A 102 -21.29 18.20 -1.25
N GLY A 103 -20.90 19.46 -1.48
CA GLY A 103 -19.51 19.84 -1.63
C GLY A 103 -18.69 19.51 -0.39
N PHE A 104 -19.20 19.84 0.81
CA PHE A 104 -18.56 19.48 2.07
C PHE A 104 -18.43 17.96 2.24
N ILE A 105 -19.48 17.19 1.97
CA ILE A 105 -19.45 15.72 2.05
C ILE A 105 -18.45 15.13 1.05
N SER A 106 -18.34 15.70 -0.14
CA SER A 106 -17.41 15.27 -1.17
C SER A 106 -15.96 15.55 -0.75
N VAL A 107 -15.67 16.72 -0.18
CA VAL A 107 -14.34 17.05 0.33
C VAL A 107 -13.95 16.13 1.48
N LEU A 108 -14.85 15.89 2.42
CA LEU A 108 -14.63 14.94 3.52
C LEU A 108 -14.40 13.52 2.99
N SER A 109 -15.12 13.14 1.95
CA SER A 109 -14.98 11.83 1.32
C SER A 109 -13.61 11.67 0.66
N ILE A 110 -13.18 12.68 -0.12
CA ILE A 110 -11.88 12.72 -0.77
C ILE A 110 -10.74 12.73 0.26
N ALA A 111 -10.87 13.51 1.33
CA ALA A 111 -9.89 13.56 2.41
C ALA A 111 -9.73 12.19 3.09
N SER A 112 -10.86 11.52 3.37
CA SER A 112 -10.86 10.18 3.97
C SER A 112 -10.22 9.15 3.04
N VAL A 113 -10.55 9.19 1.75
CA VAL A 113 -9.93 8.35 0.71
C VAL A 113 -8.42 8.59 0.64
N GLY A 114 -7.99 9.85 0.57
CA GLY A 114 -6.57 10.22 0.52
C GLY A 114 -5.81 9.76 1.76
N TRP A 115 -6.42 9.87 2.94
CA TRP A 115 -5.84 9.38 4.19
C TRP A 115 -5.72 7.85 4.22
N ILE A 116 -6.76 7.12 3.79
CA ILE A 116 -6.73 5.66 3.68
C ILE A 116 -5.67 5.21 2.69
N ILE A 117 -5.58 5.84 1.52
CA ILE A 117 -4.56 5.52 0.51
C ILE A 117 -3.16 5.77 1.08
N ASN A 118 -2.96 6.93 1.73
CA ASN A 118 -1.67 7.25 2.31
C ASN A 118 -1.26 6.26 3.40
N ASN A 119 -2.19 5.88 4.29
CA ASN A 119 -1.87 4.96 5.38
C ASN A 119 -1.69 3.51 4.92
N ASN A 120 -2.50 3.06 3.96
CA ASN A 120 -2.57 1.64 3.59
C ASN A 120 -1.70 1.27 2.37
N PHE A 121 -1.40 2.22 1.47
CA PHE A 121 -0.64 1.98 0.24
C PHE A 121 0.68 2.76 0.15
N ILE A 122 0.77 3.95 0.76
CA ILE A 122 1.99 4.79 0.72
C ILE A 122 2.83 4.60 1.99
N GLY A 123 2.19 4.46 3.15
CA GLY A 123 2.82 4.13 4.43
C GLY A 123 3.36 2.70 4.46
N SER A 124 2.82 1.83 3.60
CA SER A 124 3.37 0.50 3.33
C SER A 124 4.57 0.53 2.37
N ASN A 125 5.12 1.69 2.00
CA ASN A 125 6.47 1.76 1.42
C ASN A 125 7.58 1.47 2.46
N PHE A 126 7.21 1.11 3.69
CA PHE A 126 7.94 0.13 4.48
C PHE A 126 7.49 -1.29 4.15
N ILE A 127 7.42 -1.64 2.86
CA ILE A 127 8.09 -2.86 2.45
C ILE A 127 9.51 -2.57 2.93
N PRO A 128 10.10 -3.27 3.93
CA PRO A 128 11.54 -3.27 3.96
C PRO A 128 11.87 -3.68 2.54
N GLN A 129 12.44 -2.76 1.76
CA GLN A 129 13.28 -3.18 0.69
C GLN A 129 14.20 -4.16 1.42
N ILE A 130 13.89 -5.44 1.30
CA ILE A 130 14.91 -6.40 1.00
C ILE A 130 15.39 -5.90 -0.37
N SER A 131 16.10 -4.76 -0.37
CA SER A 131 17.41 -4.70 -0.95
C SER A 131 18.02 -5.95 -0.37
N THR A 132 17.85 -7.07 -1.07
CA THR A 132 18.65 -8.26 -0.86
C THR A 132 20.01 -7.75 -1.25
N ASP A 133 20.63 -6.98 -0.35
CA ASP A 133 21.96 -6.45 -0.52
C ASP A 133 22.74 -7.69 -0.89
N LYS A 134 23.27 -7.72 -2.12
CA LYS A 134 23.95 -8.93 -2.55
C LYS A 134 25.23 -8.99 -1.72
N ILE A 135 25.26 -9.91 -0.76
CA ILE A 135 26.36 -10.06 0.17
C ILE A 135 27.30 -11.08 -0.42
N ALA A 136 28.49 -10.65 -0.83
CA ALA A 136 29.55 -11.60 -1.14
C ALA A 136 30.20 -12.06 0.16
N VAL A 137 30.23 -13.36 0.42
CA VAL A 137 30.95 -13.95 1.55
C VAL A 137 32.15 -14.70 0.98
N LEU A 138 33.35 -14.18 1.26
CA LEU A 138 34.59 -14.84 0.87
C LEU A 138 35.05 -15.84 1.93
N ASN A 139 35.91 -16.77 1.52
CA ASN A 139 36.63 -17.61 2.46
C ASN A 139 37.48 -16.75 3.39
N PHE A 140 37.55 -17.14 4.66
CA PHE A 140 38.37 -16.44 5.65
C PHE A 140 39.84 -16.89 5.52
N ASP A 141 40.76 -15.94 5.57
CA ASP A 141 42.19 -16.18 5.42
C ASP A 141 42.79 -16.83 6.67
N ASN A 142 43.69 -17.80 6.46
CA ASN A 142 44.37 -18.50 7.54
C ASN A 142 45.72 -17.85 7.87
N ASP A 143 45.77 -17.08 8.96
CA ASP A 143 46.99 -16.45 9.47
C ASP A 143 47.64 -17.25 10.63
N THR A 144 47.21 -18.49 10.85
CA THR A 144 47.73 -19.34 11.93
C THR A 144 49.10 -19.94 11.63
N GLY A 145 49.48 -20.04 10.35
CA GLY A 145 50.69 -20.72 9.88
C GLY A 145 50.56 -22.26 9.79
N ASP A 146 49.44 -22.84 10.24
CA ASP A 146 49.14 -24.26 10.13
C ASP A 146 48.14 -24.51 9.00
N LYS A 147 48.57 -25.29 7.99
CA LYS A 147 47.75 -25.60 6.81
C LYS A 147 46.57 -26.51 7.13
N ASP A 148 46.65 -27.30 8.20
CA ASP A 148 45.55 -28.19 8.58
C ASP A 148 44.32 -27.38 9.04
N LEU A 149 44.51 -26.11 9.42
CA LEU A 149 43.45 -25.20 9.83
C LEU A 149 42.78 -24.47 8.66
N ASP A 150 43.30 -24.55 7.42
CA ASP A 150 42.75 -23.85 6.23
C ASP A 150 41.24 -24.13 6.03
N ILE A 151 40.78 -25.32 6.40
CA ILE A 151 39.38 -25.74 6.29
C ILE A 151 38.43 -24.91 7.18
N VAL A 152 38.93 -24.38 8.30
CA VAL A 152 38.14 -23.58 9.26
C VAL A 152 37.60 -22.32 8.60
N GLY A 153 38.42 -21.67 7.79
CA GLY A 153 38.00 -20.46 7.07
C GLY A 153 36.87 -20.70 6.08
N LYS A 154 36.85 -21.86 5.43
CA LYS A 154 35.76 -22.28 4.53
C LYS A 154 34.49 -22.61 5.31
N MET A 155 34.62 -23.37 6.39
CA MET A 155 33.47 -23.71 7.25
C MET A 155 32.81 -22.47 7.84
N ALA A 156 33.59 -21.49 8.30
CA ALA A 156 33.06 -20.23 8.82
C ALA A 156 32.27 -19.45 7.76
N ALA A 157 32.78 -19.39 6.53
CA ALA A 157 32.09 -18.78 5.40
C ALA A 157 30.76 -19.51 5.10
N ASP A 158 30.76 -20.84 5.04
CA ASP A 158 29.55 -21.64 4.79
C ASP A 158 28.48 -21.45 5.88
N TRP A 159 28.88 -21.37 7.14
CA TRP A 159 27.96 -21.11 8.25
C TRP A 159 27.33 -19.72 8.16
N LEU A 160 28.11 -18.71 7.76
CA LEU A 160 27.60 -17.36 7.53
C LEU A 160 26.64 -17.33 6.33
N ILE A 161 26.99 -17.97 5.23
CA ILE A 161 26.11 -18.11 4.05
C ILE A 161 24.79 -18.75 4.46
N HIS A 162 24.85 -19.84 5.23
CA HIS A 162 23.66 -20.52 5.73
C HIS A 162 22.81 -19.61 6.62
N GLY A 163 23.40 -18.96 7.62
CA GLY A 163 22.68 -18.09 8.55
C GLY A 163 22.06 -16.85 7.87
N ILE A 164 22.74 -16.25 6.89
CA ILE A 164 22.18 -15.14 6.11
C ILE A 164 21.00 -15.63 5.26
N THR A 165 21.13 -16.81 4.64
CA THR A 165 20.09 -17.39 3.78
C THR A 165 18.86 -17.83 4.58
N GLU A 166 19.07 -18.54 5.69
CA GLU A 166 18.02 -19.06 6.58
C GLU A 166 17.18 -17.93 7.20
N ASN A 167 17.84 -16.84 7.62
CA ASN A 167 17.14 -15.70 8.22
C ASN A 167 16.61 -14.70 7.17
N HIS A 168 16.71 -15.02 5.87
CA HIS A 168 16.30 -14.15 4.78
C HIS A 168 16.94 -12.74 4.84
N SER A 169 18.17 -12.66 5.34
CA SER A 169 18.90 -11.40 5.59
C SER A 169 19.57 -10.82 4.34
N GLY A 170 19.66 -11.57 3.23
CA GLY A 170 20.22 -11.13 1.96
C GLY A 170 20.41 -12.27 0.95
N GLU A 171 20.65 -11.91 -0.32
CA GLU A 171 21.09 -12.88 -1.34
C GLU A 171 22.61 -13.02 -1.24
N VAL A 172 23.10 -14.24 -1.07
CA VAL A 172 24.51 -14.49 -0.79
C VAL A 172 25.23 -15.05 -2.02
N ILE A 173 26.40 -14.49 -2.32
CA ILE A 173 27.31 -15.01 -3.35
C ILE A 173 28.52 -15.62 -2.63
N SER A 174 28.74 -16.92 -2.82
CA SER A 174 29.86 -17.62 -2.21
C SER A 174 31.19 -17.37 -2.93
N SER A 175 32.29 -17.58 -2.22
CA SER A 175 33.65 -17.52 -2.80
C SER A 175 33.80 -18.46 -4.00
N GLU A 176 33.21 -19.67 -3.95
CA GLU A 176 33.32 -20.65 -5.04
C GLU A 176 32.66 -20.17 -6.33
N VAL A 177 31.50 -19.50 -6.23
CA VAL A 177 30.86 -18.86 -7.40
C VAL A 177 31.80 -17.79 -7.96
N ILE A 178 32.36 -16.94 -7.10
CA ILE A 178 33.29 -15.89 -7.52
C ILE A 178 34.52 -16.49 -8.22
N ASP A 179 35.10 -17.54 -7.66
CA ASP A 179 36.30 -18.21 -8.19
C ASP A 179 36.03 -18.91 -9.53
N ASN A 180 34.85 -19.52 -9.69
CA ASN A 180 34.47 -20.19 -10.94
C ASN A 180 34.26 -19.18 -12.09
N TYR A 181 33.65 -18.02 -11.79
CA TYR A 181 33.39 -16.98 -12.79
C TYR A 181 34.59 -16.04 -12.99
N SER A 182 35.48 -15.89 -12.01
CA SER A 182 36.69 -15.07 -12.13
C SER A 182 37.63 -15.61 -13.21
N ASN A 183 37.79 -16.94 -13.29
CA ASN A 183 38.58 -17.59 -14.34
C ASN A 183 38.06 -17.27 -15.75
N LEU A 184 36.74 -17.10 -15.90
CA LEU A 184 36.10 -16.71 -17.17
C LEU A 184 36.25 -15.21 -17.45
N LEU A 185 36.17 -14.38 -16.42
CA LEU A 185 36.32 -12.93 -16.52
C LEU A 185 37.77 -12.52 -16.83
N THR A 186 38.76 -13.15 -16.19
CA THR A 186 40.19 -12.92 -16.47
C THR A 186 40.56 -13.32 -17.90
N ALA A 187 39.92 -14.37 -18.44
CA ALA A 187 40.08 -14.79 -19.84
C ALA A 187 39.50 -13.78 -20.85
N GLN A 188 38.52 -12.95 -20.46
CA GLN A 188 37.86 -11.99 -21.35
C GLN A 188 38.31 -10.53 -21.15
N ILE A 189 38.72 -10.13 -19.95
CA ILE A 189 38.86 -8.70 -19.56
C ILE A 189 40.29 -8.32 -19.10
N GLY A 190 41.18 -9.30 -18.90
CA GLY A 190 42.56 -9.04 -18.43
C GLY A 190 42.68 -8.72 -16.93
N PRO A 191 43.91 -8.47 -16.41
CA PRO A 191 44.24 -8.53 -14.98
C PRO A 191 43.73 -7.37 -14.10
N THR A 192 42.96 -6.43 -14.65
CA THR A 192 42.45 -5.27 -13.91
C THR A 192 41.14 -5.63 -13.18
N ALA A 193 41.19 -6.63 -12.32
CA ALA A 193 40.01 -7.36 -11.89
C ALA A 193 39.32 -6.80 -10.64
N GLU A 194 40.04 -6.10 -9.75
CA GLU A 194 39.52 -5.77 -8.40
C GLU A 194 38.25 -4.90 -8.41
N ASN A 195 38.13 -3.97 -9.36
CA ASN A 195 36.93 -3.11 -9.54
C ASN A 195 35.88 -3.71 -10.51
N ALA A 196 36.25 -4.76 -11.26
CA ALA A 196 35.34 -5.46 -12.16
C ALA A 196 34.45 -6.46 -11.41
N PHE A 197 34.93 -7.01 -10.29
CA PHE A 197 34.19 -7.98 -9.48
C PHE A 197 32.92 -7.38 -8.86
N THR A 198 33.03 -6.23 -8.21
CA THR A 198 31.90 -5.55 -7.54
C THR A 198 30.86 -5.07 -8.54
N SER A 199 31.28 -4.65 -9.74
CA SER A 199 30.39 -4.22 -10.81
C SER A 199 29.71 -5.39 -11.54
N PHE A 200 30.40 -6.52 -11.74
CA PHE A 200 29.83 -7.72 -12.38
C PHE A 200 28.79 -8.41 -11.50
N PHE A 201 29.11 -8.62 -10.22
CA PHE A 201 28.21 -9.30 -9.29
C PHE A 201 27.18 -8.37 -8.64
N LYS A 202 27.31 -7.05 -8.84
CA LYS A 202 26.50 -6.00 -8.20
C LYS A 202 26.36 -6.25 -6.69
N THR A 203 27.48 -6.53 -6.05
CA THR A 203 27.52 -6.80 -4.61
C THR A 203 27.53 -5.48 -3.85
N ASP A 204 26.53 -5.28 -3.01
CA ASP A 204 26.41 -4.07 -2.20
C ASP A 204 27.36 -4.13 -0.99
N LYS A 205 27.66 -5.35 -0.52
CA LYS A 205 28.49 -5.61 0.66
C LYS A 205 29.37 -6.84 0.44
N VAL A 206 30.56 -6.82 1.02
CA VAL A 206 31.52 -7.94 0.98
C VAL A 206 31.98 -8.26 2.39
N VAL A 207 31.80 -9.51 2.82
CA VAL A 207 32.28 -10.05 4.09
C VAL A 207 33.58 -10.80 3.83
N ARG A 208 34.65 -10.38 4.52
CA ARG A 208 35.98 -10.99 4.49
C ARG A 208 36.55 -10.93 5.91
N GLY A 209 37.48 -11.82 6.22
CA GLY A 209 38.20 -11.79 7.48
C GLY A 209 39.34 -12.79 7.50
N ALA A 210 40.16 -12.73 8.54
CA ALA A 210 41.25 -13.67 8.78
C ALA A 210 41.18 -14.18 10.22
N TYR A 211 41.72 -15.37 10.47
CA TYR A 211 41.81 -15.97 11.81
C TYR A 211 43.26 -16.35 12.13
N PHE A 212 43.62 -16.26 13.41
CA PHE A 212 44.98 -16.50 13.91
C PHE A 212 44.94 -17.20 15.26
N LEU A 213 46.01 -17.94 15.60
CA LEU A 213 46.13 -18.60 16.89
C LEU A 213 46.55 -17.61 17.98
N ARG A 214 45.83 -17.60 19.10
CA ARG A 214 46.21 -16.89 20.32
C ARG A 214 46.23 -17.88 21.48
N GLU A 215 47.41 -18.14 22.04
CA GLU A 215 47.59 -19.04 23.19
C GLU A 215 46.90 -20.42 22.97
N ASP A 216 47.17 -21.03 21.81
CA ASP A 216 46.60 -22.32 21.36
C ASP A 216 45.07 -22.34 21.18
N LYS A 217 44.45 -21.15 21.00
CA LYS A 217 43.03 -21.00 20.68
C LYS A 217 42.85 -20.26 19.36
N LEU A 218 41.88 -20.72 18.58
CA LEU A 218 41.36 -20.06 17.37
C LEU A 218 40.39 -18.93 17.72
#